data_AF-A0A846XK93-F1
#
_entry.id   AF-A0A846XK93-F1
#
_cell.length_a   1.000
_cell.length_b   1.000
_cell.length_c   1.000
_cell.angle_alpha   90.00
_cell.angle_beta   90.00
_cell.angle_gamma   90.00
#
_symmetry.space_group_name_H-M   'P 1'
#
loop_
_entity.id
_entity.type
_entity.pdbx_description
1 polymer ?
#
loop_
_entity_poly.entity_id
_entity_poly.type
_entity_poly.pdbx_seq_one_letter_code
_entity_poly.pdbx_strand_id
1 'polypeptide(L)'
;MPESDLITIGAFARSCGITASALRFYDDSGLLAPAGVDESTGYRYYAPEQVARAVTIRRLRDIDMPLDGIGRVLAADAYDAVRLIDEHMARLVERTQQARRTAEVVKAALGESSGWPVATVRGPVLAAAVEQILAATGTDPDLPVLTGVRFETTAESLTLTATDRYRLSTRTVVPEQAGSADWAATVDGGDLSTVLQEIRRAHLVDLEAGEHSVRFRSADGGVRTCRTLPEPFPDHRALLASLPAAQTHVVVSKHELTIALERQRARYLRITVSPGSLAVSDPAAESVTELSAQVTGPPGDLVFGFTILHPAVATAIGPDVRLDIGGPRDPMVVRSADNGDLTTLAMPADPTVVDAENGSRN
;
A
#
# COMPACT_ATOMS: atom_id res chain seq x y z
N MET A 1 -21.49 -44.92 -35.86
CA MET A 1 -20.50 -44.10 -35.11
C MET A 1 -19.90 -44.98 -34.04
N PRO A 2 -18.58 -44.97 -33.79
CA PRO A 2 -17.96 -46.04 -33.01
C PRO A 2 -18.36 -45.91 -31.53
N GLU A 3 -18.88 -46.99 -30.99
CA GLU A 3 -19.45 -47.16 -29.65
C GLU A 3 -18.35 -47.38 -28.58
N SER A 4 -17.12 -46.92 -28.83
CA SER A 4 -15.91 -47.48 -28.22
C SER A 4 -14.98 -46.48 -27.53
N ASP A 5 -15.50 -45.41 -26.91
CA ASP A 5 -14.72 -44.56 -26.00
C ASP A 5 -15.56 -44.03 -24.81
N LEU A 6 -16.63 -44.75 -24.44
CA LEU A 6 -17.42 -44.41 -23.27
C LEU A 6 -16.67 -44.69 -21.97
N ILE A 7 -16.55 -43.67 -21.12
CA ILE A 7 -15.82 -43.68 -19.86
C ILE A 7 -16.78 -44.05 -18.73
N THR A 8 -16.39 -45.01 -17.88
CA THR A 8 -17.16 -45.36 -16.68
C THR A 8 -17.28 -44.17 -15.73
N ILE A 9 -18.41 -44.05 -15.01
CA ILE A 9 -18.62 -42.96 -14.05
C ILE A 9 -17.46 -42.76 -13.06
N GLY A 10 -16.80 -43.86 -12.62
CA GLY A 10 -15.66 -43.79 -11.72
C GLY A 10 -14.38 -43.24 -12.37
N ALA A 11 -14.12 -43.60 -13.63
CA ALA A 11 -12.98 -43.07 -14.37
C ALA A 11 -13.20 -41.60 -14.77
N PHE A 12 -14.42 -41.25 -15.18
CA PHE A 12 -14.82 -39.88 -15.52
C PHE A 12 -14.81 -38.93 -14.31
N ALA A 13 -15.29 -39.42 -13.17
CA ALA A 13 -15.20 -38.74 -11.87
C ALA A 13 -13.75 -38.35 -11.54
N ARG A 14 -12.81 -39.31 -11.65
CA ARG A 14 -11.39 -39.05 -11.37
C ARG A 14 -10.76 -38.06 -12.34
N SER A 15 -11.06 -38.16 -13.64
CA SER A 15 -10.47 -37.26 -14.64
C SER A 15 -10.95 -35.81 -14.50
N CYS A 16 -12.17 -35.59 -14.02
CA CYS A 16 -12.73 -34.25 -13.79
C CYS A 16 -12.51 -33.74 -12.34
N GLY A 17 -12.03 -34.62 -11.45
CA GLY A 17 -11.96 -34.40 -10.00
C GLY A 17 -13.32 -34.08 -9.37
N ILE A 18 -14.35 -34.80 -9.80
CA ILE A 18 -15.72 -34.74 -9.28
C ILE A 18 -16.02 -36.11 -8.68
N THR A 19 -16.82 -36.19 -7.62
CA THR A 19 -17.19 -37.50 -7.05
C THR A 19 -18.25 -38.19 -7.92
N ALA A 20 -18.26 -39.53 -7.94
CA ALA A 20 -19.28 -40.29 -8.67
C ALA A 20 -20.71 -40.07 -8.11
N SER A 21 -20.85 -39.64 -6.85
CA SER A 21 -22.14 -39.21 -6.29
C SER A 21 -22.58 -37.85 -6.84
N ALA A 22 -21.66 -36.88 -6.96
CA ALA A 22 -21.96 -35.58 -7.56
C ALA A 22 -22.36 -35.71 -9.04
N LEU A 23 -21.73 -36.61 -9.80
CA LEU A 23 -22.14 -36.88 -11.19
C LEU A 23 -23.58 -37.42 -11.30
N ARG A 24 -23.99 -38.32 -10.41
CA ARG A 24 -25.39 -38.80 -10.35
C ARG A 24 -26.34 -37.65 -10.03
N PHE A 25 -25.95 -36.80 -9.09
CA PHE A 25 -26.74 -35.63 -8.73
C PHE A 25 -26.83 -34.58 -9.85
N TYR A 26 -25.79 -34.42 -10.67
CA TYR A 26 -25.83 -33.55 -11.85
C TYR A 26 -26.66 -34.10 -13.00
N ASP A 27 -26.71 -35.43 -13.14
CA ASP A 27 -27.66 -36.12 -14.02
C ASP A 27 -29.10 -35.87 -13.56
N ASP A 28 -29.40 -36.15 -12.28
CA ASP A 28 -30.74 -35.96 -11.70
C ASP A 28 -31.24 -34.50 -11.78
N SER A 29 -30.32 -33.52 -11.74
CA SER A 29 -30.61 -32.08 -11.89
C SER A 29 -30.55 -31.57 -13.33
N GLY A 30 -30.27 -32.45 -14.31
CA GLY A 30 -30.21 -32.11 -15.73
C GLY A 30 -29.00 -31.27 -16.15
N LEU A 31 -28.03 -31.05 -15.25
CA LEU A 31 -26.82 -30.28 -15.55
C LEU A 31 -25.83 -31.07 -16.41
N LEU A 32 -25.73 -32.38 -16.19
CA LEU A 32 -24.85 -33.28 -16.94
C LEU A 32 -25.44 -34.69 -17.02
N ALA A 33 -26.24 -34.94 -18.05
CA ALA A 33 -26.75 -36.28 -18.34
C ALA A 33 -25.63 -37.23 -18.81
N PRO A 34 -25.65 -38.52 -18.45
CA PRO A 34 -24.73 -39.51 -18.98
C PRO A 34 -24.95 -39.70 -20.49
N ALA A 35 -23.88 -40.05 -21.22
CA ALA A 35 -23.97 -40.40 -22.63
C ALA A 35 -24.69 -41.74 -22.85
N GLY A 36 -24.70 -42.62 -21.84
CA GLY A 36 -25.46 -43.87 -21.85
C GLY A 36 -25.66 -44.42 -20.45
N VAL A 37 -26.79 -45.11 -20.27
CA VAL A 37 -27.10 -45.87 -19.06
C VAL A 37 -27.38 -47.31 -19.46
N ASP A 38 -26.68 -48.25 -18.85
CA ASP A 38 -26.93 -49.68 -19.03
C ASP A 38 -28.33 -50.01 -18.46
N GLU A 39 -29.22 -50.50 -19.32
CA GLU A 39 -30.62 -50.79 -18.98
C GLU A 39 -30.78 -51.92 -17.96
N SER A 40 -29.79 -52.82 -17.86
CA SER A 40 -29.83 -53.99 -16.98
C SER A 40 -29.20 -53.73 -15.61
N THR A 41 -28.19 -52.86 -15.55
CA THR A 41 -27.43 -52.59 -14.31
C THR A 41 -27.62 -51.17 -13.77
N GLY A 42 -28.18 -50.26 -14.56
CA GLY A 42 -28.28 -48.83 -14.24
C GLY A 42 -26.92 -48.11 -14.24
N TYR A 43 -25.87 -48.74 -14.78
CA TYR A 43 -24.52 -48.21 -14.77
C TYR A 43 -24.38 -47.06 -15.78
N ARG A 44 -23.77 -45.96 -15.35
CA ARG A 44 -23.65 -44.72 -16.14
C ARG A 44 -22.31 -44.60 -16.84
N TYR A 45 -22.38 -44.20 -18.09
CA TYR A 45 -21.25 -43.97 -18.97
C TYR A 45 -21.26 -42.54 -19.51
N TYR A 46 -20.09 -41.95 -19.63
CA TYR A 46 -19.89 -40.58 -20.10
C TYR A 46 -18.95 -40.54 -21.29
N ALA A 47 -19.17 -39.60 -22.20
CA ALA A 47 -18.30 -39.41 -23.35
C ALA A 47 -17.13 -38.47 -23.02
N PRO A 48 -15.95 -38.61 -23.66
CA PRO A 48 -14.80 -37.73 -23.42
C PRO A 48 -15.10 -36.25 -23.63
N GLU A 49 -16.01 -35.91 -24.55
CA GLU A 49 -16.42 -34.54 -24.87
C GLU A 49 -17.15 -33.86 -23.69
N GLN A 50 -17.73 -34.66 -22.78
CA GLN A 50 -18.44 -34.16 -21.61
C GLN A 50 -17.51 -33.64 -20.51
N VAL A 51 -16.19 -33.92 -20.59
CA VAL A 51 -15.20 -33.51 -19.59
C VAL A 51 -15.16 -31.99 -19.41
N ALA A 52 -15.16 -31.22 -20.51
CA ALA A 52 -15.12 -29.77 -20.45
C ALA A 52 -16.32 -29.20 -19.68
N ARG A 53 -17.53 -29.72 -19.95
CA ARG A 53 -18.76 -29.33 -19.25
C ARG A 53 -18.70 -29.68 -17.77
N ALA A 54 -18.22 -30.88 -17.43
CA ALA A 54 -18.07 -31.32 -16.05
C ALA A 54 -17.09 -30.42 -15.26
N VAL A 55 -15.93 -30.11 -15.85
CA VAL A 55 -14.95 -29.20 -15.25
C VAL A 55 -15.52 -27.79 -15.04
N THR A 56 -16.30 -27.28 -16.00
CA THR A 56 -16.99 -25.99 -15.86
C THR A 56 -17.98 -26.00 -14.69
N ILE A 57 -18.83 -27.03 -14.58
CA ILE A 57 -19.75 -27.19 -13.44
C ILE A 57 -18.99 -27.16 -12.11
N ARG A 58 -17.89 -27.91 -12.02
CA ARG A 58 -17.05 -27.93 -10.81
C ARG A 58 -16.48 -26.55 -10.47
N ARG A 59 -15.89 -25.84 -11.44
CA ARG A 59 -15.31 -24.50 -11.22
C ARG A 59 -16.36 -23.49 -10.77
N LEU A 60 -17.57 -23.56 -11.33
CA LEU A 60 -18.68 -22.71 -10.91
C LEU A 60 -19.15 -23.06 -9.48
N ARG A 61 -19.10 -24.34 -9.10
CA ARG A 61 -19.36 -24.76 -7.71
C ARG A 61 -18.28 -24.32 -6.73
N ASP A 62 -17.01 -24.25 -7.17
CA ASP A 62 -15.90 -23.77 -6.33
C ASP A 62 -16.04 -22.28 -5.97
N ILE A 63 -16.81 -21.50 -6.74
CA ILE A 63 -17.21 -20.12 -6.44
C ILE A 63 -18.63 -20.01 -5.85
N ASP A 64 -19.12 -21.09 -5.22
CA ASP A 64 -20.43 -21.17 -4.57
C ASP A 64 -21.63 -20.84 -5.48
N MET A 65 -21.52 -21.02 -6.79
CA MET A 65 -22.66 -20.83 -7.68
C MET A 65 -23.74 -21.89 -7.43
N PRO A 66 -25.02 -21.49 -7.24
CA PRO A 66 -26.11 -22.44 -7.08
C PRO A 66 -26.43 -23.13 -8.42
N LEU A 67 -27.01 -24.33 -8.36
CA LEU A 67 -27.18 -25.22 -9.52
C LEU A 67 -28.06 -24.62 -10.62
N ASP A 68 -29.07 -23.85 -10.24
CA ASP A 68 -29.92 -23.09 -11.16
C ASP A 68 -29.11 -22.05 -11.94
N GLY A 69 -28.20 -21.34 -11.25
CA GLY A 69 -27.25 -20.41 -11.87
C GLY A 69 -26.31 -21.12 -12.84
N ILE A 70 -25.77 -22.27 -12.45
CA ILE A 70 -24.91 -23.10 -13.31
C ILE A 70 -25.67 -23.54 -14.57
N GLY A 71 -26.92 -23.98 -14.42
CA GLY A 71 -27.76 -24.37 -15.55
C GLY A 71 -27.97 -23.22 -16.56
N ARG A 72 -28.19 -22.00 -16.06
CA ARG A 72 -28.31 -20.79 -16.88
C ARG A 72 -27.02 -20.45 -17.61
N VAL A 73 -25.88 -20.51 -16.92
CA VAL A 73 -24.55 -20.26 -17.53
C VAL A 73 -24.26 -21.28 -18.64
N LEU A 74 -24.58 -22.56 -18.43
CA LEU A 74 -24.35 -23.61 -19.41
C LEU A 74 -25.30 -23.58 -20.61
N ALA A 75 -26.43 -22.87 -20.52
CA ALA A 75 -27.41 -22.72 -21.59
C ALA A 75 -27.28 -21.37 -22.33
N ALA A 76 -26.52 -20.43 -21.78
CA ALA A 76 -26.31 -19.10 -22.34
C ALA A 76 -25.22 -19.08 -23.43
N ASP A 77 -25.22 -18.03 -24.26
CA ASP A 77 -24.06 -17.71 -25.09
C ASP A 77 -22.90 -17.16 -24.25
N ALA A 78 -21.74 -16.96 -24.88
CA ALA A 78 -20.54 -16.53 -24.18
C ALA A 78 -20.69 -15.17 -23.48
N TYR A 79 -21.44 -14.23 -24.07
CA TYR A 79 -21.63 -12.90 -23.50
C TYR A 79 -22.51 -12.96 -22.26
N ASP A 80 -23.66 -13.65 -22.35
CA ASP A 80 -24.58 -13.81 -21.24
C ASP A 80 -24.01 -14.70 -20.12
N ALA A 81 -23.21 -15.71 -20.46
CA ALA A 81 -22.54 -16.56 -19.49
C ALA A 81 -21.54 -15.76 -18.63
N VAL A 82 -20.72 -14.90 -19.25
CA VAL A 82 -19.79 -14.01 -18.52
C VAL A 82 -20.56 -13.06 -17.62
N ARG A 83 -21.60 -12.40 -18.15
CA ARG A 83 -22.45 -11.49 -17.36
C ARG A 83 -23.07 -12.17 -16.13
N LEU A 84 -23.58 -13.40 -16.29
CA LEU A 84 -24.16 -14.17 -15.18
C LEU A 84 -23.13 -14.52 -14.08
N ILE A 85 -21.88 -14.80 -14.47
CA ILE A 85 -20.79 -15.05 -13.53
C ILE A 85 -20.42 -13.76 -12.79
N ASP A 86 -20.25 -12.65 -13.51
CA ASP A 86 -19.91 -11.35 -12.91
C ASP A 86 -21.01 -10.88 -11.94
N GLU A 87 -22.28 -11.04 -12.30
CA GLU A 87 -23.41 -10.74 -11.41
C GLU A 87 -23.41 -11.62 -10.15
N HIS A 88 -23.05 -12.90 -10.28
CA HIS A 88 -22.93 -13.79 -9.11
C HIS A 88 -21.80 -13.35 -8.19
N MET A 89 -20.63 -13.02 -8.76
CA MET A 89 -19.49 -12.51 -8.00
C MET A 89 -19.83 -11.19 -7.30
N ALA A 90 -20.49 -10.26 -7.98
CA ALA A 90 -20.96 -9.00 -7.40
C ALA A 90 -21.90 -9.25 -6.20
N ARG A 91 -22.86 -10.18 -6.34
CA ARG A 91 -23.76 -10.57 -5.24
C ARG A 91 -23.01 -11.21 -4.07
N LEU A 92 -22.01 -12.05 -4.31
CA LEU A 92 -21.20 -12.65 -3.25
C LEU A 92 -20.39 -11.61 -2.47
N VAL A 93 -19.79 -10.65 -3.18
CA VAL A 93 -19.08 -9.52 -2.58
C VAL A 93 -20.02 -8.67 -1.73
N GLU A 94 -21.19 -8.30 -2.27
CA GLU A 94 -22.19 -7.51 -1.56
C GLU A 94 -22.70 -8.23 -0.30
N ARG A 95 -22.99 -9.54 -0.39
CA ARG A 95 -23.39 -10.35 0.77
C ARG A 95 -22.32 -10.39 1.85
N THR A 96 -21.05 -10.53 1.46
CA THR A 96 -19.92 -10.52 2.39
C THR A 96 -19.78 -9.17 3.08
N GLN A 97 -19.87 -8.07 2.33
CA GLN A 97 -19.84 -6.72 2.86
C GLN A 97 -21.02 -6.46 3.81
N GLN A 98 -22.23 -6.89 3.44
CA GLN A 98 -23.42 -6.75 4.28
C GLN A 98 -23.29 -7.55 5.58
N ALA A 99 -22.83 -8.80 5.51
CA ALA A 99 -22.58 -9.63 6.69
C ALA A 99 -21.56 -8.97 7.62
N ARG A 100 -20.49 -8.38 7.07
CA ARG A 100 -19.48 -7.64 7.83
C ARG A 100 -20.10 -6.41 8.50
N ARG A 101 -20.89 -5.60 7.79
CA ARG A 101 -21.61 -4.44 8.35
C ARG A 101 -22.54 -4.85 9.50
N THR A 102 -23.33 -5.90 9.33
CA THR A 102 -24.22 -6.41 10.37
C THR A 102 -23.44 -6.91 11.60
N ALA A 103 -22.32 -7.62 11.38
CA ALA A 103 -21.46 -8.06 12.46
C ALA A 103 -20.90 -6.87 13.26
N GLU A 104 -20.49 -5.78 12.60
CA GLU A 104 -20.03 -4.58 13.29
C GLU A 104 -21.13 -3.90 14.12
N VAL A 105 -22.37 -3.83 13.60
CA VAL A 105 -23.52 -3.31 14.38
C VAL A 105 -23.77 -4.15 15.63
N VAL A 106 -23.69 -5.48 15.51
CA VAL A 106 -23.88 -6.40 16.65
C VAL A 106 -22.74 -6.26 17.65
N LYS A 107 -21.48 -6.20 17.21
CA LYS A 107 -20.32 -5.97 18.10
C LYS A 107 -20.44 -4.65 18.86
N ALA A 108 -20.85 -3.58 18.17
CA ALA A 108 -21.08 -2.28 18.78
C ALA A 108 -22.19 -2.32 19.86
N ALA A 109 -23.29 -3.03 19.60
CA ALA A 109 -24.37 -3.22 20.56
C ALA A 109 -23.95 -4.06 21.78
N LEU A 110 -22.93 -4.91 21.64
CA LEU A 110 -22.36 -5.73 22.71
C LEU A 110 -21.30 -5.00 23.57
N GLY A 111 -21.02 -3.72 23.29
CA GLY A 111 -20.16 -2.89 24.13
C GLY A 111 -18.65 -3.07 23.91
N GLU A 112 -18.23 -3.76 22.85
CA GLU A 112 -16.86 -3.64 22.36
C GLU A 112 -16.73 -2.28 21.67
N SER A 113 -15.88 -1.38 22.19
CA SER A 113 -15.67 -0.03 21.64
C SER A 113 -15.65 -0.06 20.11
N SER A 114 -16.67 0.55 19.52
CA SER A 114 -16.97 0.50 18.10
C SER A 114 -15.98 1.36 17.34
N GLY A 115 -15.07 0.70 16.64
CA GLY A 115 -14.28 1.34 15.60
C GLY A 115 -14.91 0.98 14.27
N TRP A 116 -15.02 1.92 13.35
CA TRP A 116 -15.43 1.59 11.98
C TRP A 116 -14.21 1.21 11.15
N PRO A 117 -14.33 0.23 10.23
CA PRO A 117 -13.22 -0.21 9.41
C PRO A 117 -12.77 0.91 8.46
N VAL A 118 -11.47 1.17 8.45
CA VAL A 118 -10.81 2.18 7.61
C VAL A 118 -10.16 1.53 6.40
N ALA A 119 -9.31 0.54 6.62
CA ALA A 119 -8.61 -0.18 5.56
C ALA A 119 -8.00 -1.48 6.10
N THR A 120 -7.73 -2.44 5.22
CA THR A 120 -6.87 -3.58 5.49
C THR A 120 -5.60 -3.41 4.66
N VAL A 121 -4.43 -3.55 5.29
CA VAL A 121 -3.12 -3.39 4.64
C VAL A 121 -2.17 -4.53 5.02
N ARG A 122 -1.12 -4.74 4.24
CA ARG A 122 -0.02 -5.64 4.61
C ARG A 122 0.78 -5.06 5.77
N GLY A 123 0.90 -5.80 6.87
CA GLY A 123 1.59 -5.34 8.07
C GLY A 123 3.03 -4.89 7.85
N PRO A 124 3.90 -5.68 7.17
CA PRO A 124 5.28 -5.27 6.87
C PRO A 124 5.37 -3.98 6.05
N VAL A 125 4.43 -3.77 5.12
CA VAL A 125 4.39 -2.58 4.24
C VAL A 125 3.98 -1.36 5.05
N LEU A 126 2.93 -1.47 5.87
CA LEU A 126 2.49 -0.40 6.77
C LEU A 126 3.59 -0.03 7.77
N ALA A 127 4.22 -1.01 8.41
CA ALA A 127 5.28 -0.76 9.38
C ALA A 127 6.46 -0.02 8.75
N ALA A 128 6.90 -0.43 7.55
CA ALA A 128 7.96 0.26 6.82
C ALA A 128 7.54 1.68 6.41
N ALA A 129 6.31 1.87 5.95
CA ALA A 129 5.76 3.17 5.58
C ALA A 129 5.70 4.13 6.76
N VAL A 130 5.21 3.67 7.92
CA VAL A 130 5.17 4.48 9.15
C VAL A 130 6.58 4.81 9.63
N GLU A 131 7.51 3.85 9.62
CA GLU A 131 8.92 4.09 10.02
C GLU A 131 9.61 5.14 9.15
N GLN A 132 9.38 5.11 7.84
CA GLN A 132 9.89 6.12 6.90
C GLN A 132 9.35 7.51 7.19
N ILE A 133 8.05 7.60 7.51
CA ILE A 133 7.36 8.88 7.73
C ILE A 133 7.62 9.45 9.12
N LEU A 134 7.77 8.61 10.15
CA LEU A 134 8.10 9.05 11.51
C LEU A 134 9.40 9.85 11.56
N ALA A 135 10.34 9.61 10.64
CA ALA A 135 11.55 10.43 10.56
C ALA A 135 11.23 11.92 10.38
N ALA A 136 10.12 12.28 9.73
CA ALA A 136 9.73 13.67 9.46
C ALA A 136 8.81 14.30 10.53
N THR A 137 8.55 13.64 11.66
CA THR A 137 7.81 14.27 12.78
C THR A 137 8.69 15.25 13.56
N GLY A 138 8.11 16.33 14.06
CA GLY A 138 8.77 17.34 14.89
C GLY A 138 8.42 17.24 16.37
N THR A 139 9.12 18.04 17.19
CA THR A 139 8.87 18.17 18.64
C THR A 139 8.61 19.62 19.04
N ASP A 140 8.05 20.41 18.13
CA ASP A 140 7.75 21.82 18.36
C ASP A 140 6.64 21.97 19.42
N PRO A 141 6.92 22.57 20.60
CA PRO A 141 5.94 22.73 21.66
C PRO A 141 4.71 23.57 21.24
N ASP A 142 4.88 24.48 20.28
CA ASP A 142 3.79 25.33 19.79
C ASP A 142 2.91 24.62 18.75
N LEU A 143 3.40 23.51 18.18
CA LEU A 143 2.67 22.69 17.21
C LEU A 143 2.72 21.20 17.57
N PRO A 144 2.06 20.76 18.67
CA PRO A 144 2.06 19.36 19.11
C PRO A 144 1.57 18.37 18.06
N VAL A 145 0.70 18.81 17.15
CA VAL A 145 0.19 18.00 16.02
C VAL A 145 1.30 17.43 15.13
N LEU A 146 2.46 18.09 15.09
CA LEU A 146 3.62 17.68 14.29
C LEU A 146 4.39 16.50 14.88
N THR A 147 4.07 16.11 16.12
CA THR A 147 4.55 14.84 16.70
C THR A 147 3.84 13.63 16.11
N GLY A 148 2.73 13.86 15.39
CA GLY A 148 1.92 12.82 14.79
C GLY A 148 2.12 12.64 13.29
N VAL A 149 1.61 11.52 12.80
CA VAL A 149 1.53 11.19 11.38
C VAL A 149 0.09 11.32 10.92
N ARG A 150 -0.15 12.12 9.88
CA ARG A 150 -1.46 12.24 9.24
C ARG A 150 -1.72 11.01 8.40
N PHE A 151 -2.80 10.29 8.71
CA PHE A 151 -3.33 9.19 7.91
C PHE A 151 -4.51 9.73 7.11
N GLU A 152 -4.54 9.44 5.82
CA GLU A 152 -5.63 9.77 4.89
C GLU A 152 -5.93 8.54 4.04
N THR A 153 -7.15 8.04 4.14
CA THR A 153 -7.60 6.85 3.40
C THR A 153 -8.66 7.24 2.39
N THR A 154 -8.51 6.71 1.18
CA THR A 154 -9.51 6.72 0.11
C THR A 154 -9.81 5.30 -0.33
N ALA A 155 -10.71 5.13 -1.31
CA ALA A 155 -10.97 3.82 -1.92
C ALA A 155 -9.73 3.17 -2.57
N GLU A 156 -8.72 3.96 -2.94
CA GLU A 156 -7.56 3.49 -3.71
C GLU A 156 -6.24 3.53 -2.93
N SER A 157 -6.17 4.28 -1.83
CA SER A 157 -4.89 4.55 -1.17
C SER A 157 -5.02 4.85 0.32
N LEU A 158 -3.99 4.47 1.06
CA LEU A 158 -3.65 5.00 2.38
C LEU A 158 -2.42 5.89 2.24
N THR A 159 -2.59 7.18 2.47
CA THR A 159 -1.51 8.18 2.44
C THR A 159 -1.13 8.57 3.86
N LEU A 160 0.16 8.53 4.15
CA LEU A 160 0.78 8.91 5.41
C LEU A 160 1.61 10.17 5.19
N THR A 161 1.38 11.21 5.98
CA THR A 161 2.13 12.48 5.88
C THR A 161 2.64 12.91 7.25
N ALA A 162 3.91 13.31 7.35
CA ALA A 162 4.46 13.94 8.55
C ALA A 162 5.32 15.15 8.16
N THR A 163 5.42 16.12 9.07
CA THR A 163 6.25 17.31 8.88
C THR A 163 6.74 17.86 10.21
N ASP A 164 7.93 18.45 10.18
CA ASP A 164 8.57 19.16 11.30
C ASP A 164 8.75 20.65 10.99
N ARG A 165 7.99 21.18 10.02
CA ARG A 165 8.06 22.52 9.40
C ARG A 165 9.20 22.74 8.41
N TYR A 166 10.28 21.97 8.49
CA TYR A 166 11.45 22.11 7.60
C TYR A 166 11.58 20.94 6.63
N ARG A 167 10.95 19.81 6.95
CA ARG A 167 10.78 18.65 6.11
C ARG A 167 9.32 18.26 6.06
N LEU A 168 8.86 17.79 4.91
CA LEU A 168 7.55 17.15 4.76
C LEU A 168 7.72 15.86 3.99
N SER A 169 7.30 14.73 4.57
CA SER A 169 7.34 13.43 3.92
C SER A 169 5.94 12.89 3.73
N THR A 170 5.67 12.34 2.55
CA THR A 170 4.41 11.69 2.20
C THR A 170 4.70 10.31 1.62
N ARG A 171 3.99 9.30 2.15
CA ARG A 171 4.09 7.90 1.74
C ARG A 171 2.72 7.35 1.39
N THR A 172 2.57 6.78 0.19
CA THR A 172 1.34 6.13 -0.24
C THR A 172 1.48 4.62 -0.20
N VAL A 173 0.46 3.95 0.32
CA VAL A 173 0.33 2.49 0.38
C VAL A 173 -1.00 2.10 -0.23
N VAL A 174 -1.00 1.06 -1.07
CA VAL A 174 -2.24 0.51 -1.65
C VAL A 174 -2.88 -0.43 -0.61
N PRO A 175 -4.14 -0.19 -0.20
CA PRO A 175 -4.85 -1.09 0.70
C PRO A 175 -5.23 -2.38 -0.02
N GLU A 176 -5.23 -3.50 0.71
CA GLU A 176 -5.78 -4.78 0.24
C GLU A 176 -7.31 -4.73 0.20
N GLN A 177 -7.91 -4.00 1.16
CA GLN A 177 -9.33 -3.69 1.20
C GLN A 177 -9.51 -2.26 1.69
N ALA A 178 -10.25 -1.45 0.94
CA ALA A 178 -10.63 -0.12 1.40
C ALA A 178 -11.87 -0.17 2.29
N GLY A 179 -11.95 0.75 3.25
CA GLY A 179 -13.15 1.02 4.02
C GLY A 179 -14.26 1.62 3.15
N SER A 180 -15.45 1.76 3.73
CA SER A 180 -16.63 2.27 3.00
C SER A 180 -16.64 3.79 2.82
N ALA A 181 -15.75 4.53 3.48
CA ALA A 181 -15.72 5.99 3.46
C ALA A 181 -14.28 6.51 3.54
N ASP A 182 -14.05 7.65 2.93
CA ASP A 182 -12.82 8.41 3.12
C ASP A 182 -12.68 8.78 4.60
N TRP A 183 -11.47 8.64 5.11
CA TRP A 183 -11.18 8.89 6.51
C TRP A 183 -9.82 9.54 6.67
N ALA A 184 -9.71 10.47 7.60
CA ALA A 184 -8.45 11.11 7.91
C ALA A 184 -8.32 11.44 9.40
N ALA A 185 -7.17 11.16 9.98
CA ALA A 185 -6.81 11.57 11.34
C ALA A 185 -5.30 11.71 11.49
N THR A 186 -4.87 12.51 12.45
CA THR A 186 -3.46 12.57 12.85
C THR A 186 -3.23 11.59 13.99
N VAL A 187 -2.36 10.62 13.83
CA VAL A 187 -2.07 9.57 14.81
C VAL A 187 -0.78 9.89 15.55
N ASP A 188 -0.76 9.74 16.87
CA ASP A 188 0.40 10.02 17.72
C ASP A 188 1.62 9.18 17.29
N GLY A 189 2.74 9.86 16.98
CA GLY A 189 3.95 9.20 16.48
C GLY A 189 4.66 8.35 17.53
N GLY A 190 4.56 8.73 18.80
CA GLY A 190 5.07 7.95 19.93
C GLY A 190 4.35 6.62 20.03
N ASP A 191 3.01 6.64 20.05
CA ASP A 191 2.19 5.43 20.07
C ASP A 191 2.49 4.56 18.85
N LEU A 192 2.57 5.13 17.65
CA LEU A 192 2.92 4.40 16.41
C LEU A 192 4.25 3.67 16.54
N SER A 193 5.29 4.35 17.04
CA SER A 193 6.63 3.77 17.18
C SER A 193 6.64 2.51 18.06
N THR A 194 5.79 2.47 19.09
CA THR A 194 5.71 1.34 20.03
C THR A 194 5.04 0.10 19.44
N VAL A 195 4.20 0.25 18.42
CA VAL A 195 3.39 -0.84 17.86
C VAL A 195 3.96 -1.40 16.54
N LEU A 196 5.04 -0.80 16.01
CA LEU A 196 5.63 -1.17 14.72
C LEU A 196 6.07 -2.63 14.64
N GLN A 197 6.62 -3.18 15.73
CA GLN A 197 7.12 -4.56 15.73
C GLN A 197 5.99 -5.58 15.59
N GLU A 198 4.86 -5.36 16.25
CA GLU A 198 3.70 -6.23 16.10
C GLU A 198 3.03 -6.07 14.74
N ILE A 199 2.84 -4.81 14.28
CA ILE A 199 2.31 -4.54 12.93
C ILE A 199 3.17 -5.25 11.87
N ARG A 200 4.50 -5.19 11.99
CA ARG A 200 5.42 -5.83 11.03
C ARG A 200 5.30 -7.36 10.99
N ARG A 201 4.94 -7.99 12.11
CA ARG A 201 4.79 -9.47 12.20
C ARG A 201 3.46 -9.95 11.65
N ALA A 202 2.43 -9.11 11.67
CA ALA A 202 1.12 -9.46 11.14
C ALA A 202 1.13 -9.47 9.61
N HIS A 203 0.65 -10.53 8.97
CA HIS A 203 0.57 -10.59 7.51
C HIS A 203 -0.37 -9.51 6.96
N LEU A 204 -1.56 -9.40 7.55
CA LEU A 204 -2.55 -8.36 7.30
C LEU A 204 -2.92 -7.67 8.61
N VAL A 205 -3.19 -6.38 8.53
CA VAL A 205 -3.62 -5.53 9.64
C VAL A 205 -4.86 -4.75 9.21
N ASP A 206 -5.92 -4.88 9.98
CA ASP A 206 -7.13 -4.08 9.87
C ASP A 206 -6.95 -2.78 10.67
N LEU A 207 -7.14 -1.65 10.01
CA LEU A 207 -7.21 -0.33 10.62
C LEU A 207 -8.66 -0.03 10.95
N GLU A 208 -8.92 0.34 12.20
CA GLU A 208 -10.23 0.79 12.65
C GLU A 208 -10.13 2.15 13.31
N ALA A 209 -10.96 3.08 12.88
CA ALA A 209 -11.06 4.39 13.49
C ALA A 209 -12.09 4.35 14.61
N GLY A 210 -11.70 4.83 15.79
CA GLY A 210 -12.62 5.23 16.86
C GLY A 210 -12.69 6.76 16.96
N GLU A 211 -13.41 7.25 17.97
CA GLU A 211 -13.61 8.69 18.19
C GLU A 211 -12.30 9.47 18.36
N HIS A 212 -11.36 8.92 19.14
CA HIS A 212 -10.06 9.54 19.44
C HIS A 212 -8.87 8.57 19.34
N SER A 213 -9.03 7.51 18.56
CA SER A 213 -8.00 6.49 18.42
C SER A 213 -8.08 5.77 17.09
N VAL A 214 -6.95 5.17 16.70
CA VAL A 214 -6.87 4.19 15.62
C VAL A 214 -6.44 2.88 16.23
N ARG A 215 -7.13 1.80 15.87
CA ARG A 215 -6.78 0.44 16.26
C ARG A 215 -6.23 -0.32 15.08
N PHE A 216 -5.15 -1.03 15.33
CA PHE A 216 -4.52 -1.97 14.41
C PHE A 216 -4.82 -3.37 14.92
N ARG A 217 -5.68 -4.10 14.20
CA ARG A 217 -6.05 -5.48 14.54
C ARG A 217 -5.35 -6.45 13.60
N SER A 218 -4.64 -7.40 14.17
CA SER A 218 -4.05 -8.53 13.45
C SER A 218 -4.96 -9.75 13.47
N ALA A 219 -4.81 -10.63 12.48
CA ALA A 219 -5.64 -11.83 12.34
C ALA A 219 -5.48 -12.85 13.50
N ASP A 220 -4.38 -12.77 14.26
CA ASP A 220 -4.13 -13.57 15.46
C ASP A 220 -4.86 -13.04 16.72
N GLY A 221 -5.67 -11.98 16.57
CA GLY A 221 -6.44 -11.37 17.65
C GLY A 221 -5.70 -10.27 18.41
N GLY A 222 -4.45 -9.96 18.05
CA GLY A 222 -3.73 -8.82 18.59
C GLY A 222 -4.42 -7.50 18.23
N VAL A 223 -4.69 -6.66 19.23
CA VAL A 223 -5.17 -5.28 19.02
C VAL A 223 -4.15 -4.33 19.61
N ARG A 224 -3.78 -3.31 18.83
CA ARG A 224 -2.96 -2.19 19.26
C ARG A 224 -3.71 -0.90 19.02
N THR A 225 -3.65 0.00 19.97
CA THR A 225 -4.40 1.26 19.92
C THR A 225 -3.41 2.41 19.96
N CYS A 226 -3.52 3.32 19.00
CA CYS A 226 -2.80 4.58 18.98
C CYS A 226 -3.80 5.71 19.14
N ARG A 227 -3.44 6.74 19.91
CA ARG A 227 -4.26 7.94 20.09
C ARG A 227 -4.22 8.79 18.83
N THR A 228 -5.31 9.51 18.57
CA THR A 228 -5.34 10.57 17.55
C THR A 228 -5.15 11.94 18.18
N LEU A 229 -4.39 12.80 17.52
CA LEU A 229 -4.22 14.20 17.91
C LEU A 229 -5.39 15.03 17.36
N PRO A 230 -6.09 15.81 18.20
CA PRO A 230 -7.30 16.54 17.82
C PRO A 230 -7.02 17.80 17.00
N GLU A 231 -5.81 18.35 17.06
CA GLU A 231 -5.45 19.57 16.35
C GLU A 231 -5.44 19.37 14.82
N PRO A 232 -5.78 20.41 14.04
CA PRO A 232 -5.72 20.33 12.59
C PRO A 232 -4.27 20.16 12.12
N PHE A 233 -4.05 19.16 11.27
CA PHE A 233 -2.77 18.99 10.59
C PHE A 233 -2.60 20.11 9.54
N PRO A 234 -1.38 20.64 9.33
CA PRO A 234 -1.14 21.68 8.32
C PRO A 234 -1.61 21.30 6.92
N ASP A 235 -2.08 22.30 6.15
CA ASP A 235 -2.49 22.11 4.76
C ASP A 235 -1.28 21.94 3.83
N HIS A 236 -0.74 20.73 3.85
CA HIS A 236 0.37 20.31 3.00
C HIS A 236 0.01 20.23 1.51
N ARG A 237 -1.28 20.08 1.16
CA ARG A 237 -1.72 20.00 -0.24
C ARG A 237 -1.56 21.36 -0.92
N ALA A 238 -1.92 22.44 -0.22
CA ALA A 238 -1.67 23.80 -0.70
C ALA A 238 -0.17 24.06 -0.90
N LEU A 239 0.67 23.63 0.04
CA LEU A 239 2.14 23.74 -0.09
C LEU A 239 2.63 23.02 -1.35
N LEU A 240 2.31 21.74 -1.51
CA LEU A 240 2.71 20.92 -2.66
C LEU A 240 2.23 21.51 -4.00
N ALA A 241 1.02 22.03 -4.05
CA ALA A 241 0.45 22.66 -5.25
C ALA A 241 1.12 23.99 -5.61
N SER A 242 1.76 24.65 -4.65
CA SER A 242 2.45 25.93 -4.85
C SER A 242 3.93 25.79 -5.18
N LEU A 243 4.48 24.57 -5.19
CA LEU A 243 5.89 24.33 -5.45
C LEU A 243 6.27 24.76 -6.88
N PRO A 244 7.41 25.46 -7.06
CA PRO A 244 7.91 25.78 -8.39
C PRO A 244 8.32 24.50 -9.12
N ALA A 245 8.23 24.53 -10.45
CA ALA A 245 8.75 23.44 -11.27
C ALA A 245 10.26 23.28 -11.04
N ALA A 246 10.70 22.05 -10.85
CA ALA A 246 12.12 21.76 -10.70
C ALA A 246 12.88 22.09 -11.98
N GLN A 247 13.97 22.84 -11.83
CA GLN A 247 14.85 23.25 -12.91
C GLN A 247 16.04 22.32 -13.05
N THR A 248 16.49 21.75 -11.92
CA THR A 248 17.61 20.81 -11.86
C THR A 248 17.14 19.48 -11.29
N HIS A 249 17.49 18.41 -11.99
CA HIS A 249 17.22 17.02 -11.61
C HIS A 249 18.56 16.29 -11.45
N VAL A 250 18.77 15.70 -10.28
CA VAL A 250 19.99 14.95 -9.96
C VAL A 250 19.59 13.51 -9.63
N VAL A 251 20.17 12.53 -10.30
CA VAL A 251 20.07 11.11 -9.92
C VAL A 251 21.44 10.65 -9.42
N VAL A 252 21.47 10.12 -8.20
CA VAL A 252 22.70 9.70 -7.52
C VAL A 252 22.45 8.44 -6.69
N SER A 253 23.49 7.63 -6.51
CA SER A 253 23.45 6.47 -5.63
C SER A 253 23.06 6.90 -4.21
N LYS A 254 21.98 6.31 -3.69
CA LYS A 254 21.53 6.53 -2.32
C LYS A 254 22.65 6.16 -1.33
N HIS A 255 23.28 5.02 -1.55
CA HIS A 255 24.29 4.48 -0.65
C HIS A 255 25.50 5.40 -0.53
N GLU A 256 26.04 5.88 -1.67
CA GLU A 256 27.19 6.77 -1.68
C GLU A 256 26.84 8.14 -1.09
N LEU A 257 25.65 8.67 -1.41
CA LEU A 257 25.18 9.93 -0.84
C LEU A 257 25.01 9.83 0.67
N THR A 258 24.38 8.78 1.19
CA THR A 258 24.25 8.58 2.64
C THR A 258 25.61 8.55 3.33
N ILE A 259 26.59 7.80 2.80
CA ILE A 259 27.96 7.78 3.33
C ILE A 259 28.60 9.17 3.29
N ALA A 260 28.44 9.91 2.19
CA ALA A 260 29.00 11.25 2.04
C ALA A 260 28.41 12.24 3.06
N LEU A 261 27.11 12.16 3.33
CA LEU A 261 26.44 12.96 4.36
C LEU A 261 26.95 12.59 5.76
N GLU A 262 27.02 11.29 6.09
CA GLU A 262 27.43 10.79 7.42
C GLU A 262 28.91 11.03 7.76
N ARG A 263 29.76 11.21 6.74
CA ARG A 263 31.16 11.62 6.94
C ARG A 263 31.28 13.05 7.46
N GLN A 264 30.29 13.89 7.19
CA GLN A 264 30.28 15.27 7.67
C GLN A 264 29.88 15.30 9.14
N ARG A 265 30.60 16.08 9.95
CA ARG A 265 30.31 16.28 11.39
C ARG A 265 29.62 17.61 11.68
N ALA A 266 29.26 18.33 10.63
CA ALA A 266 28.72 19.68 10.70
C ALA A 266 27.21 19.67 10.94
N ARG A 267 26.71 20.73 11.56
CA ARG A 267 25.27 20.97 11.72
C ARG A 267 24.58 21.24 10.39
N TYR A 268 25.30 21.86 9.46
CA TYR A 268 24.84 22.16 8.12
C TYR A 268 25.69 21.46 7.07
N LEU A 269 25.07 21.14 5.94
CA LEU A 269 25.66 20.46 4.80
C LEU A 269 25.47 21.35 3.58
N ARG A 270 26.53 21.57 2.82
CA ARG A 270 26.47 22.20 1.50
C ARG A 270 26.37 21.12 0.44
N ILE A 271 25.42 21.30 -0.46
CA ILE A 271 25.18 20.46 -1.63
C ILE A 271 25.46 21.31 -2.86
N THR A 272 26.54 21.00 -3.56
CA THR A 272 26.91 21.68 -4.80
C THR A 272 26.68 20.75 -5.98
N VAL A 273 25.84 21.17 -6.92
CA VAL A 273 25.47 20.42 -8.12
C VAL A 273 26.22 20.98 -9.31
N SER A 274 26.97 20.13 -10.01
CA SER A 274 27.71 20.45 -11.23
C SER A 274 27.33 19.50 -12.36
N PRO A 275 27.66 19.80 -13.63
CA PRO A 275 27.42 18.87 -14.72
C PRO A 275 28.12 17.52 -14.48
N GLY A 276 27.33 16.47 -14.24
CA GLY A 276 27.82 15.10 -14.03
C GLY A 276 28.28 14.77 -12.60
N SER A 277 28.18 15.69 -11.64
CA SER A 277 28.58 15.41 -10.26
C SER A 277 27.75 16.15 -9.21
N LEU A 278 27.72 15.54 -8.01
CA LEU A 278 27.13 16.09 -6.80
C LEU A 278 28.22 16.12 -5.73
N ALA A 279 28.42 17.27 -5.11
CA ALA A 279 29.40 17.45 -4.04
C ALA A 279 28.69 17.67 -2.70
N VAL A 280 29.16 16.99 -1.66
CA VAL A 280 28.74 17.16 -0.27
C VAL A 280 29.93 17.70 0.53
N SER A 281 29.73 18.81 1.23
CA SER A 281 30.74 19.36 2.13
C SER A 281 30.11 19.97 3.39
N ASP A 282 30.94 20.22 4.39
CA ASP A 282 30.65 21.21 5.42
C ASP A 282 30.80 22.62 4.80
N PRO A 283 29.84 23.55 4.97
CA PRO A 283 29.96 24.93 4.48
C PRO A 283 31.25 25.64 4.88
N ALA A 284 31.84 25.28 6.04
CA ALA A 284 33.06 25.87 6.56
C ALA A 284 34.34 25.08 6.21
N ALA A 285 34.24 23.87 5.66
CA ALA A 285 35.40 23.04 5.36
C ALA A 285 35.88 23.19 3.91
N GLU A 286 37.20 23.08 3.71
CA GLU A 286 37.81 23.05 2.38
C GLU A 286 37.63 21.70 1.68
N SER A 287 37.40 20.61 2.42
CA SER A 287 37.28 19.27 1.86
C SER A 287 35.86 18.98 1.37
N VAL A 288 35.78 18.55 0.12
CA VAL A 288 34.53 18.21 -0.56
C VAL A 288 34.53 16.71 -0.86
N THR A 289 33.41 16.03 -0.60
CA THR A 289 33.18 14.66 -1.07
C THR A 289 32.38 14.72 -2.37
N GLU A 290 33.04 14.45 -3.49
CA GLU A 290 32.41 14.44 -4.81
C GLU A 290 31.86 13.03 -5.14
N LEU A 291 30.65 13.02 -5.70
CA LEU A 291 29.89 11.85 -6.08
C LEU A 291 29.55 11.93 -7.57
N SER A 292 29.62 10.79 -8.26
CA SER A 292 29.12 10.68 -9.64
C SER A 292 27.60 10.79 -9.65
N ALA A 293 27.05 11.66 -10.49
CA ALA A 293 25.61 11.86 -10.56
C ALA A 293 25.16 12.20 -11.99
N GLN A 294 23.96 11.77 -12.37
CA GLN A 294 23.32 12.22 -13.60
C GLN A 294 22.59 13.53 -13.32
N VAL A 295 23.04 14.61 -13.95
CA VAL A 295 22.49 15.96 -13.72
C VAL A 295 21.87 16.50 -15.00
N THR A 296 20.61 16.91 -14.91
CA THR A 296 19.89 17.62 -15.98
C THR A 296 19.39 18.94 -15.44
N GLY A 297 19.86 20.06 -15.99
CA GLY A 297 19.50 21.41 -15.54
C GLY A 297 20.72 22.26 -15.18
N PRO A 298 20.51 23.50 -14.71
CA PRO A 298 21.59 24.38 -14.30
C PRO A 298 22.31 23.86 -13.04
N PRO A 299 23.59 24.26 -12.82
CA PRO A 299 24.27 24.00 -11.57
C PRO A 299 23.55 24.71 -10.41
N GLY A 300 23.76 24.19 -9.20
CA GLY A 300 23.08 24.68 -8.01
C GLY A 300 23.96 24.57 -6.78
N ASP A 301 23.66 25.40 -5.79
CA ASP A 301 24.37 25.38 -4.52
C ASP A 301 23.38 25.67 -3.40
N LEU A 302 23.22 24.71 -2.49
CA LEU A 302 22.20 24.72 -1.45
C LEU A 302 22.82 24.30 -0.12
N VAL A 303 22.29 24.83 0.97
CA VAL A 303 22.70 24.45 2.32
C VAL A 303 21.51 23.85 3.05
N PHE A 304 21.72 22.77 3.80
CA PHE A 304 20.68 22.10 4.57
C PHE A 304 21.16 21.82 5.97
N GLY A 305 20.25 21.81 6.96
CA GLY A 305 20.55 21.18 8.24
C GLY A 305 20.77 19.68 8.05
N PHE A 306 21.77 19.11 8.73
CA PHE A 306 22.06 17.67 8.68
C PHE A 306 20.81 16.85 9.04
N THR A 307 20.10 17.24 10.10
CA THR A 307 18.87 16.59 10.58
C THR A 307 17.69 16.71 9.61
N ILE A 308 17.77 17.59 8.61
CA ILE A 308 16.77 17.77 7.57
C ILE A 308 17.09 16.90 6.35
N LEU A 309 18.31 17.00 5.84
CA LEU A 309 18.69 16.31 4.60
C LEU A 309 19.02 14.83 4.80
N HIS A 310 19.78 14.47 5.83
CA HIS A 310 20.21 13.07 6.03
C HIS A 310 19.00 12.13 6.16
N PRO A 311 18.00 12.38 7.02
CA PRO A 311 16.86 11.47 7.09
C PRO A 311 15.99 11.47 5.83
N ALA A 312 15.92 12.60 5.10
CA ALA A 312 15.20 12.67 3.82
C ALA A 312 15.80 11.71 2.76
N VAL A 313 17.13 11.61 2.72
CA VAL A 313 17.84 10.66 1.84
C VAL A 313 17.80 9.25 2.41
N ALA A 314 18.04 9.08 3.71
CA ALA A 314 18.15 7.76 4.35
C ALA A 314 16.84 6.96 4.27
N THR A 315 15.68 7.61 4.37
CA THR A 315 14.37 6.95 4.28
C THR A 315 13.87 6.73 2.86
N ALA A 316 14.48 7.36 1.85
CA ALA A 316 14.11 7.20 0.45
C ALA A 316 14.16 5.72 -0.01
N ILE A 317 13.34 5.35 -0.98
CA ILE A 317 13.24 3.96 -1.45
C ILE A 317 14.16 3.71 -2.64
N GLY A 318 14.70 2.49 -2.72
CA GLY A 318 15.50 2.04 -3.85
C GLY A 318 16.99 2.37 -3.72
N PRO A 319 17.79 1.91 -4.69
CA PRO A 319 19.24 2.10 -4.71
C PRO A 319 19.64 3.51 -5.13
N ASP A 320 18.82 4.18 -5.94
CA ASP A 320 19.08 5.50 -6.49
C ASP A 320 18.02 6.50 -6.03
N VAL A 321 18.48 7.70 -5.68
CA VAL A 321 17.63 8.82 -5.29
C VAL A 321 17.65 9.90 -6.35
N ARG A 322 16.48 10.49 -6.59
CA ARG A 322 16.30 11.66 -7.41
C ARG A 322 16.09 12.89 -6.52
N LEU A 323 16.89 13.92 -6.75
CA LEU A 323 16.80 15.23 -6.12
C LEU A 323 16.30 16.23 -7.16
N ASP A 324 15.10 16.77 -6.95
CA ASP A 324 14.49 17.78 -7.81
C ASP A 324 14.59 19.15 -7.12
N ILE A 325 15.24 20.12 -7.78
CA ILE A 325 15.58 21.44 -7.22
C ILE A 325 14.93 22.53 -8.08
N GLY A 326 14.06 23.34 -7.47
CA GLY A 326 13.42 24.50 -8.13
C GLY A 326 14.33 25.72 -8.21
N GLY A 327 15.13 25.94 -7.17
CA GLY A 327 15.97 27.12 -6.99
C GLY A 327 16.73 27.08 -5.66
N PRO A 328 17.59 28.06 -5.37
CA PRO A 328 18.48 28.02 -4.21
C PRO A 328 17.77 28.15 -2.85
N ARG A 329 16.52 28.63 -2.85
CA ARG A 329 15.68 28.79 -1.66
C ARG A 329 14.41 27.93 -1.70
N ASP A 330 14.19 27.24 -2.80
CA ASP A 330 13.04 26.37 -2.95
C ASP A 330 13.32 25.02 -2.27
N PRO A 331 12.30 24.35 -1.73
CA PRO A 331 12.47 23.01 -1.18
C PRO A 331 13.04 22.08 -2.25
N MET A 332 13.98 21.24 -1.82
CA MET A 332 14.44 20.12 -2.62
C MET A 332 13.49 18.95 -2.42
N VAL A 333 13.02 18.35 -3.52
CA VAL A 333 12.19 17.15 -3.48
C VAL A 333 13.10 15.92 -3.62
N VAL A 334 13.09 15.06 -2.61
CA VAL A 334 13.82 13.79 -2.56
C VAL A 334 12.84 12.65 -2.77
N ARG A 335 13.09 11.80 -3.76
CA ARG A 335 12.28 10.62 -4.06
C ARG A 335 13.13 9.50 -4.66
N SER A 336 12.58 8.29 -4.76
CA SER A 336 13.23 7.22 -5.53
C SER A 336 13.28 7.59 -7.01
N ALA A 337 14.32 7.14 -7.72
CA ALA A 337 14.33 7.20 -9.17
C ALA A 337 13.26 6.30 -9.81
N ASP A 338 12.92 5.19 -9.16
CA ASP A 338 12.07 4.12 -9.73
C ASP A 338 10.67 4.03 -9.11
N ASN A 339 10.46 4.68 -7.96
CA ASN A 339 9.22 4.56 -7.19
C ASN A 339 8.80 5.92 -6.56
N GLY A 340 7.66 6.45 -7.00
CA GLY A 340 7.13 7.74 -6.51
C GLY A 340 6.37 7.67 -5.19
N ASP A 341 6.20 6.48 -4.59
CA ASP A 341 5.29 6.28 -3.47
C ASP A 341 5.80 6.95 -2.18
N LEU A 342 7.09 7.29 -2.06
CA LEU A 342 7.64 8.12 -0.97
C LEU A 342 8.26 9.37 -1.58
N THR A 343 7.77 10.52 -1.14
CA THR A 343 8.31 11.82 -1.49
C THR A 343 8.62 12.60 -0.23
N THR A 344 9.79 13.23 -0.18
CA THR A 344 10.22 14.06 0.93
C THR A 344 10.67 15.43 0.44
N LEU A 345 10.02 16.49 0.88
CA LEU A 345 10.47 17.87 0.72
C LEU A 345 11.46 18.21 1.83
N ALA A 346 12.64 18.73 1.49
CA ALA A 346 13.62 19.26 2.43
C ALA A 346 13.82 20.75 2.16
N MET A 347 13.56 21.59 3.16
CA MET A 347 13.79 23.03 3.07
C MET A 347 15.28 23.34 3.20
N PRO A 348 15.89 24.09 2.25
CA PRO A 348 17.23 24.61 2.43
C PRO A 348 17.25 25.62 3.60
N ALA A 349 18.37 25.67 4.31
CA ALA A 349 18.65 26.69 5.31
C ALA A 349 18.98 28.02 4.61
N ASP A 350 18.60 29.13 5.24
CA ASP A 350 19.01 30.45 4.77
C ASP A 350 20.53 30.60 4.99
N PRO A 351 21.32 30.88 3.93
CA PRO A 351 22.77 31.07 4.05
C PRO A 351 23.17 32.12 5.09
N THR A 352 22.35 33.16 5.27
CA THR A 352 22.61 34.24 6.23
C THR A 352 22.53 33.79 7.69
N VAL A 353 21.68 32.79 7.98
CA VAL A 353 21.56 32.18 9.31
C VAL A 353 22.76 31.29 9.59
N VAL A 354 23.24 30.57 8.56
CA VAL A 354 24.42 29.70 8.65
C VAL A 354 25.68 30.53 8.92
N ASP A 355 25.85 31.66 8.24
CA ASP A 355 26.99 32.56 8.43
C ASP A 355 27.00 33.24 9.81
N ALA A 356 25.83 33.61 10.34
CA ALA A 356 25.71 34.23 11.68
C ALA A 356 26.01 33.24 12.82
N GLU A 357 25.56 31.98 12.69
CA GLU A 357 25.85 30.93 13.66
C GLU A 357 27.32 30.47 13.61
N ASN A 358 27.94 30.49 12.42
CA ASN A 358 29.37 30.16 12.25
C ASN A 358 30.31 31.31 12.66
N GLY A 359 29.92 32.57 12.44
CA GLY A 359 30.71 33.76 12.82
C GLY A 359 30.76 34.04 14.32
N SER A 360 29.87 33.45 15.12
CA SER A 360 29.83 33.60 16.58
C SER A 360 30.79 32.67 17.34
N ARG A 361 31.60 31.87 16.62
CA ARG A 361 32.57 30.91 17.18
C ARG A 361 34.04 31.28 17.00
N ASN A 362 34.35 32.53 16.61
CA ASN A 362 35.74 33.01 16.52
C ASN A 362 36.17 33.83 17.72
#